data_AF-A0A1H6HF32-F1
#
_entry.id   AF-A0A1H6HF32-F1
#
_cell.length_a   1.000
_cell.length_b   1.000
_cell.length_c   1.000
_cell.angle_alpha   90.00
_cell.angle_beta   90.00
_cell.angle_gamma   90.00
#
_symmetry.space_group_name_H-M   'P 1'
#
loop_
_entity.id
_entity.type
_entity.pdbx_description
1 polymer ?
#
loop_
_entity_poly.entity_id
_entity_poly.type
_entity_poly.pdbx_seq_one_letter_code
_entity_poly.pdbx_strand_id
1 'polypeptide(L)'
;MINELQKAQDLMNDGQYMPAVTILQNINGLSPKAENYRLLFMANCWYKLGEYQWATDISDNLLQKDEHNELASQMKYLSCCELKDFDNALEEIVRFLSFNEADIYKVTLEELLTDIKNGFINEQAIVSKIKELALKNNCLK
;
A
#
# COMPACT_ATOMS: atom_id res chain seq x y z
N MET A 1 25.87 -1.36 2.73
CA MET A 1 24.71 -2.10 2.21
C MET A 1 23.77 -2.63 3.30
N ILE A 2 23.97 -3.81 3.94
CA ILE A 2 23.01 -4.29 4.97
C ILE A 2 22.90 -3.32 6.16
N ASN A 3 24.02 -2.73 6.57
CA ASN A 3 24.07 -1.73 7.65
C ASN A 3 23.26 -0.46 7.33
N GLU A 4 23.18 -0.05 6.07
CA GLU A 4 22.46 1.17 5.69
C GLU A 4 20.95 0.97 5.64
N LEU A 5 20.49 -0.21 5.19
CA LEU A 5 19.07 -0.57 5.26
C LEU A 5 18.60 -0.64 6.72
N GLN A 6 19.39 -1.26 7.60
CA GLN A 6 19.07 -1.30 9.03
C GLN A 6 19.04 0.11 9.62
N LYS A 7 20.05 0.93 9.33
CA LYS A 7 20.10 2.32 9.81
C LYS A 7 18.92 3.15 9.33
N ALA A 8 18.49 2.99 8.07
CA ALA A 8 17.29 3.65 7.57
C ALA A 8 16.03 3.18 8.32
N GLN A 9 15.91 1.88 8.59
CA GLN A 9 14.80 1.32 9.37
C GLN A 9 14.78 1.86 10.81
N ASP A 10 15.94 1.97 11.45
CA ASP A 10 16.04 2.52 12.81
C ASP A 10 15.57 3.99 12.84
N LEU A 11 15.97 4.79 11.85
CA LEU A 11 15.47 6.15 11.68
C LEU A 11 13.95 6.20 11.46
N MET A 12 13.40 5.27 10.67
CA MET A 12 11.94 5.18 10.48
C MET A 12 11.20 4.86 11.78
N ASN A 13 11.76 3.97 12.60
CA ASN A 13 11.19 3.62 13.91
C ASN A 13 11.20 4.81 14.87
N ASP A 14 12.19 5.70 14.75
CA ASP A 14 12.28 6.96 15.49
C ASP A 14 11.44 8.11 14.87
N GLY A 15 10.70 7.85 13.78
CA GLY A 15 9.91 8.87 13.08
C GLY A 15 10.73 9.83 12.22
N GLN A 16 12.03 9.57 12.02
CA GLN A 16 12.95 10.38 11.23
C GLN A 16 12.91 9.99 9.74
N TYR A 17 11.79 10.27 9.08
CA TYR A 17 11.53 9.80 7.72
C TYR A 17 12.40 10.47 6.64
N MET A 18 12.62 11.79 6.67
CA MET A 18 13.52 12.46 5.70
C MET A 18 14.98 11.99 5.81
N PRO A 19 15.56 11.86 7.03
CA PRO A 19 16.86 11.21 7.19
C PRO A 19 16.89 9.78 6.65
N ALA A 20 15.86 8.97 6.89
CA ALA A 20 15.77 7.61 6.38
C ALA A 20 15.77 7.57 4.85
N VAL A 21 14.94 8.41 4.20
CA VAL A 21 14.93 8.59 2.73
C VAL A 21 16.33 8.91 2.21
N THR A 22 17.03 9.87 2.84
CA THR A 22 18.36 10.30 2.41
C THR A 22 19.34 9.12 2.39
N ILE A 23 19.27 8.23 3.38
CA ILE A 23 20.07 7.00 3.38
C ILE A 23 19.61 6.08 2.25
N LEU A 24 18.31 5.78 2.17
CA LEU A 24 17.73 4.84 1.20
C LEU A 24 18.02 5.23 -0.26
N GLN A 25 18.04 6.51 -0.59
CA GLN A 25 18.35 7.01 -1.94
C GLN A 25 19.80 6.76 -2.36
N ASN A 26 20.73 6.72 -1.39
CA ASN A 26 22.16 6.58 -1.65
C ASN A 26 22.65 5.13 -1.64
N ILE A 27 21.80 4.18 -1.22
CA ILE A 27 22.14 2.75 -1.26
C ILE A 27 22.11 2.27 -2.72
N ASN A 28 23.20 1.64 -3.15
CA ASN A 28 23.35 1.07 -4.48
C ASN A 28 23.85 -0.38 -4.40
N GLY A 29 23.61 -1.18 -5.45
CA GLY A 29 24.17 -2.54 -5.59
C GLY A 29 23.50 -3.61 -4.73
N LEU A 30 22.25 -3.39 -4.30
CA LEU A 30 21.49 -4.37 -3.54
C LEU A 30 21.09 -5.58 -4.38
N SER A 31 20.89 -6.72 -3.71
CA SER A 31 20.19 -7.86 -4.32
C SER A 31 18.73 -7.47 -4.62
N PRO A 32 18.05 -8.13 -5.58
CA PRO A 32 16.65 -7.82 -5.91
C PRO A 32 15.71 -7.82 -4.69
N LYS A 33 15.89 -8.78 -3.76
CA LYS A 33 15.11 -8.84 -2.52
C LYS A 33 15.36 -7.64 -1.62
N ALA A 34 16.63 -7.26 -1.42
CA ALA A 34 16.99 -6.11 -0.58
C ALA A 34 16.56 -4.78 -1.23
N GLU A 35 16.59 -4.71 -2.55
CA GLU A 35 16.09 -3.57 -3.32
C GLU A 35 14.58 -3.39 -3.14
N ASN A 36 13.80 -4.47 -3.15
CA ASN A 36 12.36 -4.39 -2.88
C ASN A 36 12.07 -3.85 -1.46
N TYR A 37 12.84 -4.28 -0.44
CA TYR A 37 12.72 -3.71 0.91
C TYR A 37 13.09 -2.22 0.94
N ARG A 38 14.17 -1.83 0.25
CA ARG A 38 14.58 -0.43 0.14
C ARG A 38 13.45 0.44 -0.41
N LEU A 39 12.82 0.00 -1.49
CA LEU A 39 11.70 0.71 -2.13
C LEU A 39 10.45 0.75 -1.23
N LEU A 40 10.09 -0.35 -0.55
CA LEU A 40 8.99 -0.36 0.41
C LEU A 40 9.23 0.64 1.56
N PHE A 41 10.46 0.69 2.09
CA PHE A 41 10.83 1.67 3.10
C PHE A 41 10.73 3.10 2.59
N MET A 42 11.17 3.36 1.35
CA MET A 42 11.04 4.68 0.73
C MET A 42 9.57 5.08 0.55
N ALA A 43 8.72 4.19 0.03
CA ALA A 43 7.29 4.47 -0.14
C ALA A 43 6.63 4.80 1.19
N ASN A 44 6.92 4.02 2.25
CA ASN A 44 6.43 4.30 3.60
C ASN A 44 6.93 5.66 4.13
N CYS A 45 8.22 5.99 3.93
CA CYS A 45 8.74 7.29 4.36
C CYS A 45 8.02 8.45 3.66
N TRP A 46 7.82 8.36 2.34
CA TRP A 46 7.13 9.40 1.59
C TRP A 46 5.67 9.55 2.01
N TYR A 47 4.99 8.43 2.23
CA TYR A 47 3.65 8.44 2.80
C TYR A 47 3.61 9.18 4.15
N LYS A 48 4.52 8.85 5.07
CA LYS A 48 4.60 9.50 6.39
C LYS A 48 4.99 10.98 6.34
N LEU A 49 5.57 11.42 5.23
CA LEU A 49 5.91 12.82 4.98
C LEU A 49 4.81 13.60 4.26
N GLY A 50 3.70 12.95 3.88
CA GLY A 50 2.63 13.56 3.10
C GLY A 50 2.91 13.65 1.60
N GLU A 51 4.02 13.08 1.13
CA GLU A 51 4.41 13.04 -0.29
C GLU A 51 3.78 11.83 -0.98
N TYR A 52 2.45 11.80 -0.98
CA TYR A 52 1.65 10.63 -1.37
C TYR A 52 1.84 10.24 -2.84
N GLN A 53 2.10 11.20 -3.74
CA GLN A 53 2.38 10.87 -5.14
C GLN A 53 3.66 10.04 -5.27
N TRP A 54 4.71 10.38 -4.52
CA TRP A 54 5.97 9.62 -4.56
C TRP A 54 5.81 8.24 -3.94
N ALA A 55 4.98 8.12 -2.89
CA ALA A 55 4.62 6.82 -2.33
C ALA A 55 3.88 5.95 -3.36
N THR A 56 2.89 6.51 -4.06
CA THR A 56 2.16 5.86 -5.15
C THR A 56 3.08 5.38 -6.26
N ASP A 57 3.97 6.25 -6.76
CA ASP A 57 4.85 5.93 -7.90
C ASP A 57 5.83 4.79 -7.56
N ILE A 58 6.38 4.78 -6.34
CA ILE A 58 7.28 3.71 -5.88
C ILE A 58 6.51 2.41 -5.69
N SER A 59 5.31 2.47 -5.11
CA SER A 59 4.45 1.30 -4.95
C SER A 59 4.04 0.70 -6.29
N ASP A 60 3.72 1.53 -7.29
CA ASP A 60 3.42 1.04 -8.63
C ASP A 60 4.63 0.37 -9.27
N ASN A 61 5.84 0.94 -9.10
CA ASN A 61 7.08 0.28 -9.55
C ASN A 61 7.29 -1.11 -8.92
N LEU A 62 6.98 -1.25 -7.63
CA LEU A 62 7.06 -2.53 -6.94
C LEU A 62 6.04 -3.53 -7.49
N LEU A 63 4.80 -3.08 -7.73
CA LEU A 63 3.72 -3.93 -8.24
C LEU A 63 3.95 -4.37 -9.69
N GLN A 64 4.61 -3.54 -10.51
CA GLN A 64 5.05 -3.94 -11.86
C GLN A 64 6.07 -5.08 -11.85
N LYS A 65 6.82 -5.25 -10.75
CA LYS A 65 7.80 -6.32 -10.58
C LYS A 65 7.23 -7.54 -9.85
N ASP A 66 6.30 -7.32 -8.95
CA ASP A 66 5.65 -8.32 -8.12
C ASP A 66 4.21 -7.92 -7.80
N GLU A 67 3.27 -8.41 -8.60
CA GLU A 67 1.83 -8.13 -8.46
C GLU A 67 1.20 -8.77 -7.21
N HIS A 68 1.95 -9.63 -6.51
CA HIS A 68 1.53 -10.27 -5.26
C HIS A 68 2.00 -9.50 -4.01
N ASN A 69 2.71 -8.37 -4.19
CA ASN A 69 3.21 -7.56 -3.08
C ASN A 69 2.10 -6.74 -2.42
N GLU A 70 1.43 -7.33 -1.42
CA GLU A 70 0.31 -6.68 -0.72
C GLU A 70 0.70 -5.38 -0.02
N LEU A 71 1.91 -5.29 0.55
CA LEU A 71 2.39 -4.06 1.19
C LEU A 71 2.49 -2.91 0.18
N ALA A 72 2.98 -3.17 -1.03
CA ALA A 72 3.04 -2.16 -2.08
C ALA A 72 1.64 -1.74 -2.53
N SER A 73 0.73 -2.71 -2.73
CA SER A 73 -0.66 -2.42 -3.09
C SER A 73 -1.34 -1.57 -2.02
N GLN A 74 -1.24 -1.96 -0.74
CA GLN A 74 -1.84 -1.21 0.36
C GLN A 74 -1.25 0.21 0.46
N MET A 75 0.05 0.36 0.29
CA MET A 75 0.69 1.68 0.30
C MET A 75 0.15 2.57 -0.83
N LYS A 76 -0.06 2.01 -2.03
CA LYS A 76 -0.69 2.72 -3.14
C LYS A 76 -2.15 3.09 -2.83
N TYR A 77 -2.95 2.14 -2.34
CA TYR A 77 -4.33 2.37 -1.91
C TYR A 77 -4.43 3.53 -0.90
N LEU A 78 -3.65 3.47 0.19
CA LEU A 78 -3.66 4.50 1.23
C LEU A 78 -3.22 5.86 0.69
N SER A 79 -2.18 5.88 -0.16
CA SER A 79 -1.70 7.12 -0.78
C SER A 79 -2.76 7.75 -1.68
N CYS A 80 -3.48 6.95 -2.47
CA CYS A 80 -4.62 7.43 -3.26
C CYS A 80 -5.75 7.98 -2.38
N CYS A 81 -6.08 7.32 -1.27
CA CYS A 81 -7.06 7.83 -0.30
C CYS A 81 -6.66 9.20 0.27
N GLU A 82 -5.40 9.37 0.65
CA GLU A 82 -4.87 10.65 1.17
C GLU A 82 -4.87 11.77 0.11
N LEU A 83 -4.65 11.41 -1.16
CA LEU A 83 -4.82 12.31 -2.32
C LEU A 83 -6.29 12.60 -2.65
N LYS A 84 -7.25 11.93 -1.97
CA LYS A 84 -8.68 11.95 -2.27
C LYS A 84 -9.02 11.42 -3.66
N ASP A 85 -8.14 10.59 -4.20
CA ASP A 85 -8.30 9.89 -5.47
C ASP A 85 -8.93 8.52 -5.22
N PHE A 86 -10.21 8.55 -4.83
CA PHE A 86 -10.93 7.36 -4.39
C PHE A 86 -11.19 6.36 -5.53
N ASP A 87 -11.26 6.85 -6.78
CA ASP A 87 -11.41 5.99 -7.95
C ASP A 87 -10.18 5.10 -8.12
N ASN A 88 -8.97 5.69 -8.09
CA ASN A 88 -7.73 4.91 -8.17
C ASN A 88 -7.49 4.05 -6.93
N ALA A 89 -7.90 4.51 -5.74
CA ALA A 89 -7.83 3.68 -4.54
C ALA A 89 -8.71 2.42 -4.68
N LEU A 90 -9.97 2.58 -5.09
CA LEU A 90 -10.88 1.45 -5.31
C LEU A 90 -10.41 0.54 -6.44
N GLU A 91 -9.88 1.10 -7.54
CA GLU A 91 -9.28 0.31 -8.61
C GLU A 91 -8.13 -0.54 -8.09
N GLU A 92 -7.23 0.01 -7.27
CA GLU A 92 -6.07 -0.69 -6.74
C GLU A 92 -6.47 -1.89 -5.86
N ILE A 93 -7.35 -1.70 -4.88
CA ILE A 93 -7.79 -2.79 -3.99
C ILE A 93 -8.55 -3.87 -4.78
N VAL A 94 -9.39 -3.47 -5.74
CA VAL A 94 -10.12 -4.41 -6.60
C VAL A 94 -9.16 -5.21 -7.48
N ARG A 95 -8.19 -4.53 -8.11
CA ARG A 95 -7.18 -5.16 -8.95
C ARG A 95 -6.38 -6.18 -8.16
N PHE A 96 -5.85 -5.78 -7.01
CA PHE A 96 -5.02 -6.66 -6.18
C PHE A 96 -5.79 -7.88 -5.69
N LEU A 97 -6.96 -7.69 -5.07
CA LEU A 97 -7.74 -8.78 -4.47
C LEU A 97 -8.48 -9.67 -5.47
N SER A 98 -8.54 -9.27 -6.74
CA SER A 98 -9.04 -10.16 -7.79
C SER A 98 -8.15 -11.39 -7.96
N PHE A 99 -6.83 -11.22 -7.84
CA PHE A 99 -5.84 -12.29 -8.06
C PHE A 99 -5.13 -12.75 -6.78
N ASN A 100 -5.16 -11.94 -5.71
CA ASN A 100 -4.53 -12.22 -4.44
C ASN A 100 -5.54 -12.52 -3.31
N GLU A 101 -5.05 -13.11 -2.23
CA GLU A 101 -5.76 -13.17 -0.95
C GLU A 101 -5.57 -11.85 -0.20
N ALA A 102 -6.55 -11.46 0.60
CA ALA A 102 -6.40 -10.38 1.56
C ALA A 102 -5.75 -10.94 2.82
N ASP A 103 -4.54 -10.51 3.16
CA ASP A 103 -3.98 -10.67 4.50
C ASP A 103 -4.12 -9.35 5.25
N ILE A 104 -3.44 -8.31 4.76
CA ILE A 104 -3.45 -6.97 5.33
C ILE A 104 -4.72 -6.20 4.94
N TYR A 105 -5.30 -6.48 3.76
CA TYR A 105 -6.53 -5.84 3.30
C TYR A 105 -7.81 -6.27 4.03
N LYS A 106 -7.78 -7.28 4.91
CA LYS A 106 -8.99 -7.75 5.62
C LYS A 106 -9.68 -6.63 6.39
N VAL A 107 -8.91 -5.83 7.13
CA VAL A 107 -9.45 -4.70 7.91
C VAL A 107 -10.05 -3.65 6.97
N THR A 108 -9.37 -3.33 5.87
CA THR A 108 -9.88 -2.40 4.86
C THR A 108 -11.18 -2.89 4.23
N LEU A 109 -11.33 -4.19 3.97
CA LEU A 109 -12.59 -4.76 3.50
C LEU A 109 -13.72 -4.63 4.53
N GLU A 110 -13.43 -4.89 5.81
CA GLU A 110 -14.41 -4.72 6.90
C GLU A 110 -14.85 -3.25 7.05
N GLU A 111 -13.93 -2.30 6.87
CA GLU A 111 -14.22 -0.86 6.86
C GLU A 111 -15.09 -0.45 5.65
N LEU A 112 -14.72 -0.88 4.45
CA LEU A 112 -15.52 -0.62 3.24
C LEU A 112 -16.93 -1.21 3.33
N LEU A 113 -17.09 -2.40 3.93
CA LEU A 113 -18.43 -2.96 4.20
C LEU A 113 -19.24 -2.11 5.18
N THR A 114 -18.57 -1.53 6.18
CA THR A 114 -19.19 -0.59 7.13
C THR A 114 -19.63 0.69 6.41
N ASP A 115 -18.81 1.21 5.50
CA ASP A 115 -19.14 2.39 4.70
C ASP A 115 -20.31 2.16 3.75
N ILE A 116 -20.39 0.96 3.14
CA ILE A 116 -21.56 0.54 2.37
C ILE A 116 -22.82 0.51 3.25
N LYS A 117 -22.72 -0.07 4.44
CA LYS A 117 -23.85 -0.15 5.38
C LYS A 117 -24.34 1.23 5.83
N ASN A 118 -23.42 2.16 6.01
CA ASN A 118 -23.71 3.54 6.41
C ASN A 118 -24.17 4.42 5.22
N GLY A 119 -24.13 3.91 3.99
CA GLY A 119 -24.57 4.61 2.79
C GLY A 119 -23.54 5.57 2.20
N PHE A 120 -22.30 5.56 2.69
CA PHE A 120 -21.19 6.35 2.15
C PHE A 120 -20.74 5.81 0.78
N ILE A 121 -20.86 4.50 0.56
CA ILE A 121 -20.64 3.85 -0.73
C ILE A 121 -21.96 3.22 -1.18
N ASN A 122 -22.55 3.73 -2.27
CA ASN A 122 -23.88 3.31 -2.73
C ASN A 122 -23.94 2.98 -4.22
N GLU A 123 -22.86 3.17 -4.98
CA GLU A 123 -22.82 2.77 -6.38
C GLU A 123 -22.89 1.25 -6.51
N GLN A 124 -23.91 0.75 -7.21
CA GLN A 124 -24.25 -0.67 -7.23
C GLN A 124 -23.10 -1.58 -7.71
N ALA A 125 -22.31 -1.13 -8.70
CA ALA A 125 -21.19 -1.88 -9.23
C ALA A 125 -20.07 -2.03 -8.18
N ILE A 126 -19.68 -0.93 -7.54
CA ILE A 126 -18.67 -0.88 -6.48
C ILE A 126 -19.12 -1.73 -5.28
N VAL A 127 -20.36 -1.54 -4.81
CA VAL A 127 -20.94 -2.31 -3.70
C VAL A 127 -20.90 -3.81 -3.98
N SER A 128 -21.29 -4.22 -5.18
CA SER A 128 -21.30 -5.64 -5.57
C SER A 128 -19.89 -6.20 -5.58
N LYS A 129 -18.92 -5.46 -6.12
CA LYS A 129 -17.53 -5.91 -6.20
C LYS A 129 -16.87 -6.02 -4.82
N ILE A 130 -17.06 -5.04 -3.94
CA ILE A 130 -16.53 -5.09 -2.57
C ILE A 130 -17.11 -6.28 -1.80
N LYS A 131 -18.42 -6.54 -1.91
CA LYS A 131 -19.05 -7.70 -1.27
C LYS A 131 -18.53 -9.03 -1.80
N GLU A 132 -18.31 -9.14 -3.11
CA GLU A 132 -17.68 -10.32 -3.73
C GLU A 132 -16.28 -10.57 -3.16
N LEU A 133 -15.44 -9.52 -3.11
CA LEU A 133 -14.08 -9.61 -2.57
C LEU A 133 -14.10 -9.96 -1.07
N ALA A 134 -15.02 -9.37 -0.29
CA ALA A 134 -15.17 -9.70 1.12
C ALA A 134 -15.63 -11.14 1.34
N LEU A 135 -16.54 -11.66 0.51
CA LEU A 135 -16.96 -13.06 0.57
C LEU A 135 -15.77 -13.99 0.27
N LYS A 136 -15.03 -13.73 -0.81
CA LYS A 136 -13.83 -14.49 -1.21
C LYS A 136 -12.81 -14.56 -0.07
N ASN A 137 -12.68 -13.49 0.71
CA ASN A 137 -11.69 -13.36 1.79
C ASN A 137 -12.26 -13.61 3.19
N ASN A 138 -13.43 -14.25 3.31
CA ASN A 138 -14.07 -14.60 4.59
C ASN A 138 -14.26 -13.39 5.55
N CYS A 139 -14.54 -12.21 4.98
CA CYS A 139 -14.77 -10.96 5.71
C CYS A 139 -16.27 -10.65 5.92
N LEU A 140 -17.18 -11.45 5.35
CA LEU A 140 -18.62 -11.36 5.62
C LEU A 140 -18.94 -12.17 6.88
N LYS A 141 -19.32 -11.49 7.95
CA LYS A 141 -19.85 -12.09 9.19
C LYS A 141 -21.37 -11.94 9.25
#